data_AF-A0AAV5V9N4-F1
#
_entry.id   AF-A0AAV5V9N4-F1
#
_cell.length_a   1.000
_cell.length_b   1.000
_cell.length_c   1.000
_cell.angle_alpha   90.00
_cell.angle_beta   90.00
_cell.angle_gamma   90.00
#
_symmetry.space_group_name_H-M   'P 1'
#
loop_
_entity.id
_entity.type
_entity.pdbx_description
1 polymer ?
#
loop_
_entity_poly.entity_id
_entity_poly.type
_entity_poly.pdbx_seq_one_letter_code
_entity_poly.pdbx_strand_id
1 'polypeptide(L)'
;ILNDGKSQVFSSSSHKLDEIDFVVGSKDGQIDRGRDHQRCRHNARKKCSYCLPLDPFDEEYLKEKEIKHMSFHSHCRKMMGTHGKSNTTKPLENVNLSVDLNCPAHKPYPKGVCTKCRPPTVTLNRQKFRHVDNVCFENEDVVNEFLNYWRKSNEQRVGYLIGRYEECTDVPLGIRAIVHAVYKPAQTSTNYSIHLDDEGEEGKAVDKLCAWLDLRRVGWI
;
A
#
# COMPACT_ATOMS: atom_id res chain seq x y z
N ILE A 1 -35.26 -29.33 -18.13
CA ILE A 1 -35.63 -28.92 -16.76
C ILE A 1 -34.74 -29.77 -15.84
N LEU A 2 -33.67 -29.34 -15.20
CA LEU A 2 -33.03 -28.04 -14.95
C LEU A 2 -31.51 -28.25 -15.19
N ASN A 3 -30.85 -27.25 -15.76
CA ASN A 3 -29.42 -27.28 -16.05
C ASN A 3 -28.68 -26.53 -14.94
N ASP A 4 -27.56 -27.10 -14.52
CA ASP A 4 -26.67 -26.65 -13.46
C ASP A 4 -26.18 -25.21 -13.64
N GLY A 5 -26.54 -24.34 -12.69
CA GLY A 5 -25.99 -22.99 -12.55
C GLY A 5 -25.07 -22.92 -11.34
N LYS A 6 -23.91 -23.58 -11.39
CA LYS A 6 -22.84 -23.31 -10.41
C LYS A 6 -22.34 -21.89 -10.67
N SER A 7 -22.74 -20.96 -9.80
CA SER A 7 -22.10 -19.66 -9.65
C SER A 7 -20.60 -19.90 -9.41
N GLN A 8 -19.78 -19.57 -10.40
CA GLN A 8 -18.34 -19.52 -10.21
C GLN A 8 -18.06 -18.35 -9.27
N VAL A 9 -17.93 -18.71 -7.99
CA VAL A 9 -17.29 -17.90 -6.96
C VAL A 9 -15.92 -17.53 -7.52
N PHE A 10 -15.72 -16.24 -7.77
CA PHE A 10 -14.41 -15.70 -8.09
C PHE A 10 -13.42 -16.23 -7.05
N SER A 11 -12.41 -16.93 -7.54
CA SER A 11 -11.26 -17.43 -6.80
C SER A 11 -10.82 -16.43 -5.74
N SER A 12 -11.13 -16.71 -4.46
CA SER A 12 -10.36 -16.13 -3.36
C SER A 12 -8.97 -16.74 -3.48
N SER A 13 -8.10 -16.05 -4.22
CA SER A 13 -6.67 -16.27 -4.09
C SER A 13 -6.36 -16.24 -2.60
N SER A 14 -5.79 -17.33 -2.09
CA SER A 14 -5.32 -17.46 -0.72
C SER A 14 -4.10 -16.55 -0.55
N HIS A 15 -4.34 -15.24 -0.55
CA HIS A 15 -3.32 -14.25 -0.33
C HIS A 15 -2.93 -14.31 1.14
N LYS A 16 -1.75 -14.87 1.41
CA LYS A 16 -1.12 -14.78 2.73
C LYS A 16 -0.86 -13.29 2.97
N LEU A 17 -1.56 -12.71 3.94
CA LEU A 17 -1.29 -11.34 4.40
C LEU A 17 0.12 -11.28 5.01
N ASP A 18 0.72 -10.10 4.95
CA ASP A 18 2.00 -9.88 5.59
C ASP A 18 1.87 -9.89 7.11
N GLU A 19 2.91 -10.32 7.83
CA GLU A 19 2.89 -10.35 9.30
C GLU A 19 2.66 -8.96 9.89
N ILE A 20 3.25 -7.93 9.26
CA ILE A 20 3.06 -6.54 9.67
C ILE A 20 1.59 -6.09 9.57
N ASP A 21 0.82 -6.61 8.61
CA ASP A 21 -0.59 -6.25 8.45
C ASP A 21 -1.43 -6.79 9.62
N PHE A 22 -1.08 -7.96 10.16
CA PHE A 22 -1.71 -8.47 11.38
C PHE A 22 -1.32 -7.64 12.60
N VAL A 23 -0.04 -7.28 12.72
CA VAL A 23 0.47 -6.46 13.83
C VAL A 23 -0.23 -5.10 13.85
N VAL A 24 -0.19 -4.36 12.75
CA VAL A 24 -0.82 -3.03 12.64
C VAL A 24 -2.35 -3.14 12.70
N GLY A 25 -2.92 -4.15 12.04
CA GLY A 25 -4.36 -4.40 12.03
C GLY A 25 -4.95 -4.65 13.42
N SER A 26 -4.18 -5.26 14.34
CA SER A 26 -4.62 -5.58 15.70
C SER A 26 -4.69 -4.38 16.66
N LYS A 27 -3.98 -3.28 16.38
CA LYS A 27 -3.94 -2.09 17.26
C LYS A 27 -5.25 -1.29 17.17
N ASP A 28 -5.56 -0.36 18.07
CA ASP A 28 -6.73 0.53 17.92
C ASP A 28 -6.41 1.83 17.14
N GLY A 29 -5.13 2.17 17.03
CA GLY A 29 -4.65 3.36 16.33
C GLY A 29 -5.16 4.67 16.92
N GLN A 30 -5.76 4.63 18.12
CA GLN A 30 -6.30 5.85 18.72
C GLN A 30 -5.15 6.77 19.13
N ILE A 31 -5.33 8.05 18.86
CA ILE A 31 -4.35 9.07 19.18
C ILE A 31 -4.71 9.64 20.55
N ASP A 32 -3.93 9.27 21.56
CA ASP A 32 -4.14 9.76 22.91
C ASP A 32 -3.90 11.27 23.00
N ARG A 33 -4.88 11.98 23.57
CA ARG A 33 -4.78 13.41 23.88
C ARG A 33 -4.56 13.60 25.37
N GLY A 34 -3.61 14.49 25.70
CA GLY A 34 -3.47 15.00 27.06
C GLY A 34 -4.69 15.80 27.51
N ARG A 35 -4.80 16.07 28.81
CA ARG A 35 -5.86 16.92 29.35
C ARG A 35 -5.61 18.37 28.93
N ASP A 36 -6.59 18.99 28.28
CA ASP A 36 -6.58 20.43 28.03
C ASP A 36 -6.86 21.19 29.34
N HIS A 37 -5.84 21.87 29.88
CA HIS A 37 -5.96 22.59 31.16
C HIS A 37 -6.97 23.74 31.13
N GLN A 38 -7.28 24.31 29.96
CA GLN A 38 -8.20 25.43 29.82
C GLN A 38 -9.64 24.98 29.56
N ARG A 39 -9.83 23.89 28.80
CA ARG A 39 -11.16 23.44 28.35
C ARG A 39 -11.69 22.23 29.12
N CYS A 40 -10.85 21.39 29.72
CA CYS A 40 -11.30 20.21 30.46
C CYS A 40 -11.78 20.54 31.89
N ARG A 41 -13.09 20.67 32.04
CA ARG A 41 -13.78 20.86 33.34
C ARG A 41 -14.27 19.53 33.94
N HIS A 42 -13.36 18.59 34.14
CA HIS A 42 -13.68 17.30 34.76
C HIS A 42 -12.50 16.75 35.56
N ASN A 43 -12.78 15.80 36.46
CA ASN A 43 -11.75 15.14 37.26
C ASN A 43 -10.87 14.22 36.38
N ALA A 44 -9.71 13.83 36.89
CA ALA A 44 -8.68 13.08 36.14
C ALA A 44 -9.16 11.75 35.52
N ARG A 45 -10.17 11.09 36.11
CA ARG A 45 -10.71 9.81 35.60
C ARG A 45 -11.81 9.95 34.55
N LYS A 46 -12.31 11.16 34.31
CA LYS A 46 -13.34 11.42 33.28
C LYS A 46 -12.65 11.93 32.01
N LYS A 47 -13.26 11.69 30.84
CA LYS A 47 -12.84 12.28 29.55
C LYS A 47 -13.98 13.15 29.00
N CYS A 48 -13.64 14.20 28.25
CA CYS A 48 -14.58 15.04 27.50
C CYS A 48 -14.13 15.16 26.03
N SER A 49 -14.89 15.89 25.21
CA SER A 49 -14.58 16.10 23.79
C SER A 49 -13.19 16.70 23.50
N TYR A 50 -12.56 17.36 24.48
CA TYR A 50 -11.23 17.96 24.34
C TYR A 50 -10.08 17.03 24.73
N CYS A 51 -10.34 15.90 25.38
CA CYS A 51 -9.31 14.95 25.83
C CYS A 51 -9.64 13.48 25.53
N LEU A 52 -10.75 13.21 24.83
CA LEU A 52 -11.04 11.90 24.28
C LEU A 52 -9.99 11.56 23.21
N PRO A 53 -9.51 10.31 23.08
CA PRO A 53 -8.61 9.96 21.98
C PRO A 53 -9.23 10.29 20.63
N LEU A 54 -8.40 10.69 19.66
CA LEU A 54 -8.83 10.94 18.29
C LEU A 54 -8.75 9.64 17.47
N ASP A 55 -9.57 9.57 16.42
CA ASP A 55 -9.46 8.51 15.44
C ASP A 55 -8.15 8.64 14.63
N PRO A 56 -7.57 7.52 14.15
CA PRO A 56 -6.33 7.54 13.36
C PRO A 56 -6.45 8.30 12.02
N PHE A 57 -7.67 8.58 11.58
CA PHE A 57 -8.00 9.28 10.34
C PHE A 57 -8.55 10.70 10.56
N ASP A 58 -8.37 11.26 11.76
CA ASP A 58 -8.77 12.63 12.11
C ASP A 58 -8.07 13.67 11.22
N GLU A 59 -8.86 14.47 10.48
CA GLU A 59 -8.33 15.36 9.44
C GLU A 59 -7.59 16.58 10.02
N GLU A 60 -7.95 17.03 11.22
CA GLU A 60 -7.28 18.14 11.89
C GLU A 60 -5.91 17.73 12.42
N TYR A 61 -5.84 16.56 13.08
CA TYR A 61 -4.58 15.98 13.54
C TYR A 61 -3.60 15.72 12.39
N LEU A 62 -4.07 15.07 11.31
CA LEU A 62 -3.22 14.78 10.16
C LEU A 62 -2.68 16.07 9.52
N LYS A 63 -3.50 17.13 9.46
CA LYS A 63 -3.07 18.43 8.96
C LYS A 63 -2.05 19.09 9.88
N GLU A 64 -2.26 19.06 11.20
CA GLU A 64 -1.33 19.62 12.20
C GLU A 64 0.04 18.93 12.15
N LYS A 65 0.06 17.61 11.95
CA LYS A 65 1.28 16.80 11.82
C LYS A 65 1.88 16.79 10.41
N GLU A 66 1.35 17.60 9.49
CA GLU A 66 1.77 17.67 8.09
C GLU A 66 1.71 16.32 7.34
N ILE A 67 0.83 15.42 7.77
CA ILE A 67 0.59 14.11 7.17
C ILE A 67 -0.35 14.27 5.97
N LYS A 68 0.22 14.22 4.76
CA LYS A 68 -0.50 14.46 3.49
C LYS A 68 -1.49 13.34 3.11
N HIS A 69 -1.24 12.12 3.56
CA HIS A 69 -2.06 10.93 3.27
C HIS A 69 -2.13 10.09 4.53
N MET A 70 -3.33 9.60 4.88
CA MET A 70 -3.47 8.63 5.97
C MET A 70 -2.88 7.27 5.57
N SER A 71 -2.51 6.45 6.54
CA SER A 71 -2.11 5.07 6.25
C SER A 71 -3.29 4.26 5.69
N PHE A 72 -2.99 3.19 4.96
CA PHE A 72 -4.00 2.28 4.45
C PHE A 72 -4.87 1.69 5.57
N HIS A 73 -4.25 1.27 6.68
CA HIS A 73 -4.98 0.72 7.83
C HIS A 73 -5.92 1.74 8.48
N SER A 74 -5.53 3.02 8.54
CA SER A 74 -6.41 4.12 8.96
C SER A 74 -7.59 4.33 8.00
N HIS A 75 -7.33 4.23 6.69
CA HIS A 75 -8.39 4.30 5.68
C HIS A 75 -9.39 3.15 5.79
N CYS A 76 -8.91 1.92 5.98
CA CYS A 76 -9.77 0.75 6.21
C CYS A 76 -10.69 0.98 7.43
N ARG A 77 -10.18 1.56 8.51
CA ARG A 77 -11.00 1.89 9.70
C ARG A 77 -12.04 2.96 9.42
N LYS A 78 -11.68 4.01 8.67
CA LYS A 78 -12.63 5.04 8.24
C LYS A 78 -13.79 4.42 7.45
N MET A 79 -13.51 3.44 6.60
CA MET A 79 -14.50 2.72 5.79
C MET A 79 -15.36 1.75 6.61
N MET A 80 -14.78 1.05 7.58
CA MET A 80 -15.48 0.07 8.43
C MET A 80 -16.25 0.71 9.61
N GLY A 81 -15.95 1.96 9.93
CA GLY A 81 -16.44 2.66 11.12
C GLY A 81 -15.75 2.19 12.41
N THR A 82 -15.67 3.08 13.41
CA THR A 82 -14.90 2.93 14.67
C THR A 82 -15.28 1.72 15.53
N HIS A 83 -16.39 1.03 15.20
CA HIS A 83 -16.90 -0.13 15.95
C HIS A 83 -17.26 -1.35 15.08
N GLY A 84 -16.78 -1.43 13.83
CA GLY A 84 -17.01 -2.60 12.97
C GLY A 84 -18.48 -2.84 12.59
N LYS A 85 -19.34 -1.82 12.74
CA LYS A 85 -20.79 -1.87 12.42
C LYS A 85 -21.11 -1.21 11.08
N SER A 86 -20.22 -1.30 10.10
CA SER A 86 -20.58 -0.93 8.73
C SER A 86 -21.33 -2.07 8.08
N ASN A 87 -22.52 -1.78 7.53
CA ASN A 87 -23.30 -2.72 6.70
C ASN A 87 -22.63 -3.02 5.35
N THR A 88 -21.45 -2.46 5.08
CA THR A 88 -20.68 -2.68 3.86
C THR A 88 -19.90 -3.99 3.98
N THR A 89 -20.45 -5.04 3.39
CA THR A 89 -19.87 -6.40 3.39
C THR A 89 -18.53 -6.52 2.67
N LYS A 90 -18.10 -5.49 1.93
CA LYS A 90 -16.79 -5.39 1.24
C LYS A 90 -16.28 -3.94 1.25
N PRO A 91 -15.52 -3.51 2.27
CA PRO A 91 -15.03 -2.13 2.34
C PRO A 91 -13.92 -1.81 1.32
N LEU A 92 -13.32 -2.83 0.71
CA LEU A 92 -12.21 -2.70 -0.23
C LEU A 92 -12.55 -3.47 -1.51
N GLU A 93 -12.68 -2.74 -2.62
CA GLU A 93 -12.87 -3.33 -3.95
C GLU A 93 -11.84 -2.74 -4.93
N ASN A 94 -11.15 -3.63 -5.64
CA ASN A 94 -10.26 -3.22 -6.72
C ASN A 94 -11.10 -2.81 -7.93
N VAL A 95 -10.84 -1.60 -8.44
CA VAL A 95 -11.53 -1.11 -9.64
C VAL A 95 -11.05 -1.89 -10.86
N ASN A 96 -11.95 -2.63 -11.50
CA ASN A 96 -11.67 -3.31 -12.75
C ASN A 96 -12.09 -2.42 -13.94
N LEU A 97 -11.11 -2.02 -14.74
CA LEU A 97 -11.29 -1.19 -15.94
C LEU A 97 -11.13 -1.98 -17.25
N SER A 98 -11.08 -3.30 -17.16
CA SER A 98 -11.07 -4.17 -18.33
C SER A 98 -12.48 -4.36 -18.90
N VAL A 99 -12.55 -4.58 -20.21
CA VAL A 99 -13.79 -5.02 -20.86
C VAL A 99 -14.04 -6.47 -20.47
N ASP A 100 -15.28 -6.80 -20.10
CA ASP A 100 -15.70 -8.19 -19.95
C ASP A 100 -15.77 -8.86 -21.33
N LEU A 101 -14.81 -9.76 -21.59
CA LEU A 101 -14.69 -10.47 -22.85
C LEU A 101 -15.72 -11.59 -23.02
N ASN A 102 -16.39 -12.00 -21.93
CA ASN A 102 -17.31 -13.15 -21.89
C ASN A 102 -18.78 -12.73 -21.88
N CYS A 103 -19.11 -11.56 -22.44
CA CYS A 103 -20.48 -11.07 -22.46
C CYS A 103 -21.36 -11.85 -23.45
N PRO A 104 -22.46 -12.49 -23.00
CA PRO A 104 -23.31 -13.32 -23.86
C PRO A 104 -24.25 -12.51 -24.77
N ALA A 105 -24.34 -11.20 -24.59
CA ALA A 105 -25.36 -10.36 -25.22
C ALA A 105 -24.99 -9.82 -26.61
N HIS A 106 -23.75 -10.02 -27.07
CA HIS A 106 -23.27 -9.51 -28.35
C HIS A 106 -22.17 -10.41 -28.91
N LYS A 107 -21.74 -10.14 -30.15
CA LYS A 107 -20.59 -10.83 -30.76
C LYS A 107 -19.33 -10.58 -29.92
N PRO A 108 -18.39 -11.54 -29.82
CA PRO A 108 -17.16 -11.37 -29.06
C PRO A 108 -16.41 -10.09 -29.43
N TYR A 109 -15.81 -9.44 -28.43
CA TYR A 109 -14.95 -8.27 -28.63
C TYR A 109 -13.82 -8.62 -29.63
N PRO A 110 -13.45 -7.72 -30.56
CA PRO A 110 -13.87 -6.32 -30.72
C PRO A 110 -15.13 -6.12 -31.60
N LYS A 111 -15.80 -7.19 -32.02
CA LYS A 111 -16.93 -7.12 -32.98
C LYS A 111 -18.26 -6.69 -32.35
N GLY A 112 -18.33 -6.55 -31.03
CA GLY A 112 -19.49 -6.08 -30.28
C GLY A 112 -19.11 -5.66 -28.87
N VAL A 113 -19.82 -4.66 -28.34
CA VAL A 113 -19.71 -4.18 -26.95
C VAL A 113 -21.07 -3.64 -26.51
N CYS A 114 -21.42 -3.83 -25.24
CA CYS A 114 -22.63 -3.27 -24.63
C CYS A 114 -22.30 -2.47 -23.36
N THR A 115 -23.31 -1.80 -22.80
CA THR A 115 -23.16 -1.02 -21.57
C THR A 115 -22.84 -1.88 -20.34
N LYS A 116 -23.14 -3.20 -20.38
CA LYS A 116 -22.88 -4.13 -19.28
C LYS A 116 -21.44 -4.66 -19.25
N CYS A 117 -20.79 -4.79 -20.40
CA CYS A 117 -19.44 -5.34 -20.50
C CYS A 117 -18.35 -4.28 -20.67
N ARG A 118 -18.72 -3.06 -21.08
CA ARG A 118 -17.77 -1.95 -21.11
C ARG A 118 -17.40 -1.54 -19.68
N PRO A 119 -16.15 -1.10 -19.45
CA PRO A 119 -15.75 -0.61 -18.14
C PRO A 119 -16.57 0.63 -17.75
N PRO A 120 -16.78 0.87 -16.44
CA PRO A 120 -17.46 2.06 -15.97
C PRO A 120 -16.64 3.31 -16.30
N THR A 121 -17.33 4.44 -16.49
CA THR A 121 -16.67 5.74 -16.55
C THR A 121 -16.08 6.06 -15.17
N VAL A 122 -14.80 6.43 -15.13
CA VAL A 122 -14.08 6.74 -13.88
C VAL A 122 -13.67 8.21 -13.85
N THR A 123 -13.81 8.80 -12.66
CA THR A 123 -13.24 10.11 -12.33
C THR A 123 -11.97 9.91 -11.51
N LEU A 124 -10.87 10.50 -11.98
CA LEU A 124 -9.59 10.45 -11.27
C LEU A 124 -9.60 11.45 -10.11
N ASN A 125 -9.86 10.94 -8.91
CA ASN A 125 -9.75 11.70 -7.67
C ASN A 125 -8.38 11.52 -7.03
N ARG A 126 -7.92 12.52 -6.28
CA ARG A 126 -6.71 12.39 -5.47
C ARG A 126 -6.90 11.26 -4.44
N GLN A 127 -5.98 10.30 -4.44
CA GLN A 127 -5.96 9.23 -3.44
C GLN A 127 -5.64 9.83 -2.07
N LYS A 128 -6.45 9.52 -1.06
CA LYS A 128 -6.34 10.09 0.30
C LYS A 128 -5.47 9.26 1.26
N PHE A 129 -5.06 8.07 0.81
CA PHE A 129 -4.27 7.12 1.58
C PHE A 129 -3.10 6.58 0.76
N ARG A 130 -2.17 5.89 1.42
CA ARG A 130 -1.08 5.15 0.80
C ARG A 130 -0.81 3.85 1.58
N HIS A 131 -0.20 2.87 0.92
CA HIS A 131 0.09 1.57 1.52
C HIS A 131 1.35 1.59 2.39
N VAL A 132 2.36 2.36 1.97
CA VAL A 132 3.63 2.54 2.69
C VAL A 132 3.79 4.03 2.95
N ASP A 133 4.03 4.39 4.21
CA ASP A 133 4.07 5.76 4.70
C ASP A 133 5.46 6.37 4.70
N ASN A 134 6.49 5.53 4.80
CA ASN A 134 7.88 5.95 4.91
C ASN A 134 8.81 4.90 4.26
N VAL A 135 9.93 5.36 3.69
CA VAL A 135 11.02 4.51 3.21
C VAL A 135 12.29 4.92 3.97
N CYS A 136 12.88 3.97 4.70
CA CYS A 136 14.12 4.15 5.46
C CYS A 136 15.22 3.29 4.84
N PHE A 137 16.39 3.87 4.60
CA PHE A 137 17.60 3.08 4.32
C PHE A 137 18.27 2.73 5.64
N GLU A 138 18.72 1.49 5.80
CA GLU A 138 19.38 1.02 7.01
C GLU A 138 20.68 1.79 7.30
N ASN A 139 21.43 2.14 6.25
CA ASN A 139 22.62 2.97 6.35
C ASN A 139 22.80 3.82 5.07
N GLU A 140 23.66 4.84 5.16
CA GLU A 140 23.98 5.72 4.04
C GLU A 140 24.82 5.01 2.96
N ASP A 141 25.57 3.97 3.33
CA ASP A 141 26.45 3.24 2.43
C ASP A 141 25.68 2.53 1.31
N VAL A 142 24.49 1.99 1.62
CA VAL A 142 23.59 1.35 0.64
C VAL A 142 23.25 2.30 -0.51
N VAL A 143 22.93 3.56 -0.20
CA VAL A 143 22.60 4.57 -1.20
C VAL A 143 23.86 5.09 -1.89
N ASN A 144 24.93 5.34 -1.13
CA ASN A 144 26.17 5.86 -1.68
C ASN A 144 26.81 4.92 -2.70
N GLU A 145 26.77 3.61 -2.43
CA GLU A 145 27.28 2.61 -3.36
C GLU A 145 26.43 2.51 -4.64
N PHE A 146 25.12 2.71 -4.53
CA PHE A 146 24.24 2.80 -5.71
C PHE A 146 24.56 4.04 -6.56
N LEU A 147 24.74 5.20 -5.93
CA LEU A 147 25.04 6.47 -6.61
C LEU A 147 26.44 6.50 -7.25
N ASN A 148 27.37 5.67 -6.78
CA ASN A 148 28.73 5.59 -7.32
C ASN A 148 28.76 5.24 -8.81
N TYR A 149 27.77 4.51 -9.33
CA TYR A 149 27.66 4.24 -10.77
C TYR A 149 27.48 5.54 -11.55
N TRP A 150 26.45 6.31 -11.21
CA TRP A 150 26.13 7.58 -11.86
C TRP A 150 27.30 8.58 -11.75
N ARG A 151 27.95 8.67 -10.57
CA ARG A 151 29.12 9.55 -10.37
C ARG A 151 30.28 9.25 -11.33
N LYS A 152 30.42 8.00 -11.78
CA LYS A 152 31.53 7.55 -12.65
C LYS A 152 31.15 7.56 -14.12
N SER A 153 29.95 7.13 -14.46
CA SER A 153 29.51 6.96 -15.87
C SER A 153 28.72 8.15 -16.41
N ASN A 154 28.10 8.96 -15.53
CA ASN A 154 27.07 9.94 -15.88
C ASN A 154 25.85 9.32 -16.60
N GLU A 155 25.61 8.02 -16.40
CA GLU A 155 24.45 7.29 -16.90
C GLU A 155 23.45 7.03 -15.78
N GLN A 156 22.17 6.98 -16.14
CA GLN A 156 21.09 6.64 -15.22
C GLN A 156 21.21 5.19 -14.74
N ARG A 157 20.64 4.91 -13.57
CA ARG A 157 20.68 3.57 -12.98
C ARG A 157 19.37 3.28 -12.28
N VAL A 158 18.90 2.04 -12.39
CA VAL A 158 17.77 1.53 -11.62
C VAL A 158 18.21 0.36 -10.74
N GLY A 159 17.59 0.23 -9.58
CA GLY A 159 17.80 -0.87 -8.64
C GLY A 159 16.53 -1.27 -7.92
N TYR A 160 16.40 -2.55 -7.58
CA TYR A 160 15.34 -3.05 -6.72
C TYR A 160 15.74 -2.91 -5.25
N LEU A 161 14.87 -2.27 -4.48
CA LEU A 161 15.05 -2.12 -3.03
C LEU A 161 14.72 -3.44 -2.35
N ILE A 162 15.71 -4.04 -1.70
CA ILE A 162 15.57 -5.28 -0.92
C ILE A 162 15.44 -4.90 0.54
N GLY A 163 14.38 -5.38 1.18
CA GLY A 163 13.99 -4.91 2.49
C GLY A 163 12.88 -5.71 3.13
N ARG A 164 12.30 -5.13 4.17
CA ARG A 164 11.08 -5.62 4.83
C ARG A 164 10.19 -4.45 5.25
N TYR A 165 8.94 -4.77 5.55
CA TYR A 165 8.00 -3.79 6.09
C TYR A 165 7.98 -3.85 7.61
N GLU A 166 8.02 -2.68 8.24
CA GLU A 166 7.94 -2.52 9.68
C GLU A 166 6.89 -1.47 10.05
N GLU A 167 6.55 -1.42 11.33
CA GLU A 167 5.64 -0.39 11.83
C GLU A 167 6.30 1.00 11.74
N CYS A 168 5.50 1.98 11.31
CA CYS A 168 5.87 3.39 11.30
C CYS A 168 5.06 4.13 12.37
N THR A 169 5.74 4.70 13.36
CA THR A 169 5.09 5.43 14.46
C THR A 169 4.79 6.90 14.12
N ASP A 170 5.37 7.43 13.05
CA ASP A 170 5.20 8.84 12.64
C ASP A 170 3.80 9.10 12.07
N VAL A 171 3.11 8.05 11.61
CA VAL A 171 1.76 8.09 11.06
C VAL A 171 0.90 7.08 11.82
N PRO A 172 -0.32 7.42 12.27
CA PRO A 172 -1.21 6.47 12.93
C PRO A 172 -1.41 5.22 12.07
N LEU A 173 -1.14 4.04 12.64
CA LEU A 173 -1.21 2.75 11.96
C LEU A 173 -0.38 2.72 10.67
N GLY A 174 0.78 3.39 10.67
CA GLY A 174 1.64 3.51 9.51
C GLY A 174 2.51 2.28 9.29
N ILE A 175 2.93 2.08 8.04
CA ILE A 175 3.90 1.06 7.66
C ILE A 175 5.08 1.75 6.97
N ARG A 176 6.31 1.36 7.29
CA ARG A 176 7.52 1.79 6.60
C ARG A 176 8.21 0.62 5.90
N ALA A 177 8.85 0.89 4.78
CA ALA A 177 9.81 -0.03 4.18
C ALA A 177 11.21 0.27 4.73
N ILE A 178 11.87 -0.72 5.33
CA ILE A 178 13.29 -0.64 5.65
C ILE A 178 14.07 -1.34 4.55
N VAL A 179 14.95 -0.60 3.90
CA VAL A 179 15.81 -1.07 2.82
C VAL A 179 17.16 -1.47 3.40
N HIS A 180 17.51 -2.73 3.21
CA HIS A 180 18.77 -3.34 3.64
C HIS A 180 19.80 -3.39 2.50
N ALA A 181 19.35 -3.50 1.25
CA ALA A 181 20.22 -3.55 0.08
C ALA A 181 19.52 -3.04 -1.18
N VAL A 182 20.30 -2.71 -2.20
CA VAL A 182 19.80 -2.41 -3.56
C VAL A 182 20.37 -3.44 -4.53
N TYR A 183 19.51 -4.30 -5.06
CA TYR A 183 19.88 -5.21 -6.13
C TYR A 183 19.83 -4.49 -7.48
N LYS A 184 20.87 -4.68 -8.30
CA LYS A 184 21.07 -3.95 -9.55
C LYS A 184 20.79 -4.90 -10.72
N PRO A 185 19.58 -4.92 -11.29
CA PRO A 185 19.26 -5.84 -12.38
C PRO A 185 20.10 -5.53 -13.63
N ALA A 186 20.20 -6.54 -14.51
CA ALA A 186 20.73 -6.37 -15.86
C ALA A 186 19.98 -5.25 -16.59
N GLN A 187 20.73 -4.26 -17.07
CA GLN A 187 20.15 -3.08 -17.68
C GLN A 187 21.14 -2.44 -18.65
N THR A 188 20.60 -1.85 -19.70
CA THR A 188 21.32 -0.95 -20.60
C THR A 188 20.91 0.48 -20.30
N SER A 189 21.87 1.30 -19.88
CA SER A 189 21.63 2.67 -19.42
C SER A 189 22.19 3.70 -20.39
N THR A 190 21.53 4.85 -20.45
CA THR A 190 22.06 6.08 -21.04
C THR A 190 21.94 7.22 -20.02
N ASN A 191 22.34 8.42 -20.40
CA ASN A 191 22.11 9.63 -19.59
C ASN A 191 20.64 10.05 -19.48
N TYR A 192 19.75 9.53 -20.33
CA TYR A 192 18.33 9.92 -20.37
C TYR A 192 17.33 8.76 -20.26
N SER A 193 17.78 7.51 -20.38
CA SER A 193 16.90 6.34 -20.41
C SER A 193 17.55 5.12 -19.81
N ILE A 194 16.71 4.17 -19.42
CA ILE A 194 17.11 2.85 -18.92
C ILE A 194 16.25 1.81 -19.64
N HIS A 195 16.90 0.76 -20.14
CA HIS A 195 16.25 -0.45 -20.61
C HIS A 195 16.57 -1.57 -19.62
N LEU A 196 15.53 -2.16 -19.02
CA LEU A 196 15.68 -3.35 -18.18
C LEU A 196 15.77 -4.58 -19.06
N ASP A 197 16.83 -5.35 -18.87
CA ASP A 197 17.03 -6.61 -19.58
C ASP A 197 16.42 -7.76 -18.75
N ASP A 198 16.32 -8.96 -19.35
CA ASP A 198 15.87 -10.14 -18.61
C ASP A 198 16.85 -10.47 -17.47
N GLU A 199 16.32 -10.59 -16.24
CA GLU A 199 17.11 -10.91 -15.06
C GLU A 199 17.62 -12.36 -15.06
N GLY A 200 17.05 -13.25 -15.89
CA GLY A 200 17.50 -14.61 -16.06
C GLY A 200 17.54 -15.43 -14.76
N GLU A 201 18.59 -16.24 -14.60
CA GLU A 201 18.78 -17.06 -13.39
C GLU A 201 19.29 -16.25 -12.18
N GLU A 202 19.93 -15.10 -12.41
CA GLU A 202 20.43 -14.23 -11.33
C GLU A 202 19.27 -13.63 -10.53
N GLY A 203 18.25 -13.09 -11.21
CA GLY A 203 17.05 -12.58 -10.54
C GLY A 203 16.35 -13.64 -9.67
N LYS A 204 16.26 -14.88 -10.17
CA LYS A 204 15.70 -16.01 -9.40
C LYS A 204 16.55 -16.38 -8.20
N ALA A 205 17.88 -16.30 -8.31
CA ALA A 205 18.79 -16.53 -7.20
C ALA A 205 18.64 -15.45 -6.12
N VAL A 206 18.46 -14.19 -6.51
CA VAL A 206 18.18 -13.08 -5.60
C VAL A 206 16.87 -13.30 -4.85
N ASP A 207 15.80 -13.71 -5.53
CA ASP A 207 14.51 -13.97 -4.87
C ASP A 207 14.60 -15.12 -3.85
N LYS A 208 15.37 -16.17 -4.15
CA LYS A 208 15.66 -17.26 -3.20
C LYS A 208 16.46 -16.77 -1.99
N LEU A 209 17.48 -15.95 -2.21
CA LEU A 209 18.29 -15.37 -1.14
C LEU A 209 17.43 -14.47 -0.24
N CYS A 210 16.57 -13.64 -0.84
CA CYS A 210 15.62 -12.81 -0.13
C CYS A 210 14.72 -13.68 0.77
N ALA A 211 14.16 -14.76 0.23
CA ALA A 211 13.33 -15.68 1.01
C ALA A 211 14.07 -16.34 2.20
N TRP A 212 15.35 -16.69 2.03
CA TRP A 212 16.15 -17.26 3.14
C TRP A 212 16.47 -16.26 4.24
N LEU A 213 16.55 -14.97 3.91
CA LEU A 213 16.85 -13.88 4.84
C LEU A 213 15.60 -13.18 5.38
N ASP A 214 14.40 -13.67 5.05
CA ASP A 214 13.12 -13.01 5.32
C ASP A 214 13.07 -11.55 4.79
N LEU A 215 13.68 -11.36 3.63
CA LEU A 215 13.66 -10.12 2.88
C LEU A 215 12.80 -10.27 1.62
N ARG A 216 12.41 -9.14 1.04
CA ARG A 216 11.65 -9.08 -0.21
C ARG A 216 11.97 -7.81 -0.99
N ARG A 217 11.56 -7.77 -2.26
CA ARG A 217 11.57 -6.54 -3.04
C ARG A 217 10.47 -5.60 -2.49
N VAL A 218 10.86 -4.48 -1.88
CA VAL A 218 9.94 -3.49 -1.26
C VAL A 218 9.71 -2.26 -2.15
N GLY A 219 10.46 -2.14 -3.24
CA GLY A 219 10.34 -1.04 -4.19
C GLY A 219 11.48 -1.04 -5.20
N TRP A 220 11.68 0.10 -5.85
CA TRP A 220 12.78 0.36 -6.77
C TRP A 220 13.22 1.83 -6.65
N ILE A 221 14.46 2.10 -7.03
CA ILE A 221 15.10 3.43 -7.06
C ILE A 221 15.82 3.64 -8.37
#